data_AF-A0A7S4IKI1-F1
#
_entry.id   AF-A0A7S4IKI1-F1
#
_cell.length_a   1.000
_cell.length_b   1.000
_cell.length_c   1.000
_cell.angle_alpha   90.00
_cell.angle_beta   90.00
_cell.angle_gamma   90.00
#
_symmetry.space_group_name_H-M   'P 1'
#
loop_
_entity.id
_entity.type
_entity.pdbx_description
1 polymer ?
#
loop_
_entity_poly.entity_id
_entity_poly.type
_entity_poly.pdbx_seq_one_letter_code
_entity_poly.pdbx_strand_id
1 'polypeptide(L)'
;MSDDEEYEYEYDDDVSDDQPMGDGDGDGSQDASQEYDDDDEEDFEYTDEEEEADDVDVALENAYYNAKGLRDNPDELGEAAEAFEEVVRKEREALREQQRGDDDSDGDGDDGDGGEQGDVDGDGGPYGQWSYKAIKQLVKLHLRTGDGIRALEQYRRLLRCAASGAVSPNAVEKGVNGMLERVSSLYQGGGAFAAAARRESDAGDGDGDDDGP
;
A
#
# COMPACT_ATOMS: atom_id res chain seq x y z
N MET A 1 -45.39 13.74 -3.56
CA MET A 1 -45.45 12.37 -4.08
C MET A 1 -44.17 11.73 -3.60
N SER A 2 -44.28 10.91 -2.55
CA SER A 2 -43.17 10.18 -1.96
C SER A 2 -43.32 8.75 -2.43
N ASP A 3 -42.30 8.24 -3.09
CA ASP A 3 -42.18 6.86 -3.54
C ASP A 3 -41.32 6.13 -2.52
N ASP A 4 -41.96 5.32 -1.67
CA ASP A 4 -41.32 4.31 -0.84
C ASP A 4 -41.50 2.99 -1.60
N GLU A 5 -40.47 2.53 -2.29
CA GLU A 5 -40.46 1.21 -2.92
C GLU A 5 -39.98 0.17 -1.91
N GLU A 6 -40.94 -0.63 -1.46
CA GLU A 6 -40.82 -1.81 -0.60
C GLU A 6 -40.11 -2.94 -1.37
N TYR A 7 -38.87 -3.25 -0.98
CA TYR A 7 -38.13 -4.39 -1.53
C TYR A 7 -38.56 -5.69 -0.84
N GLU A 8 -39.39 -6.49 -1.52
CA GLU A 8 -39.63 -7.89 -1.17
C GLU A 8 -38.44 -8.76 -1.63
N TYR A 9 -37.86 -9.53 -0.70
CA TYR A 9 -36.86 -10.56 -1.01
C TYR A 9 -37.57 -11.89 -1.28
N GLU A 10 -37.55 -12.37 -2.52
CA GLU A 10 -37.88 -13.76 -2.85
C GLU A 10 -36.68 -14.65 -2.49
N TYR A 11 -36.88 -15.61 -1.59
CA TYR A 11 -35.93 -16.69 -1.34
C TYR A 11 -36.10 -17.74 -2.45
N ASP A 12 -35.07 -17.93 -3.28
CA ASP A 12 -34.97 -19.08 -4.20
C ASP A 12 -34.76 -20.36 -3.36
N ASP A 13 -35.84 -21.13 -3.18
CA ASP A 13 -35.88 -22.45 -2.58
C ASP A 13 -35.57 -23.51 -3.66
N ASP A 14 -34.29 -23.67 -4.02
CA ASP A 14 -33.85 -24.75 -4.90
C ASP A 14 -32.39 -25.15 -4.62
N VAL A 15 -32.13 -25.69 -3.42
CA VAL A 15 -31.01 -26.60 -3.19
C VAL A 15 -31.58 -28.00 -3.07
N SER A 16 -31.73 -28.65 -4.23
CA SER A 16 -32.03 -30.08 -4.33
C SER A 16 -30.80 -30.88 -3.88
N ASP A 17 -30.83 -31.39 -2.65
CA ASP A 17 -29.94 -32.42 -2.13
C ASP A 17 -30.34 -33.77 -2.74
N ASP A 18 -29.67 -34.19 -3.81
CA ASP A 18 -29.73 -35.58 -4.29
C ASP A 18 -28.41 -35.91 -5.01
N GLN A 19 -27.40 -36.34 -4.24
CA GLN A 19 -26.24 -37.02 -4.80
C GLN A 19 -26.50 -38.54 -4.84
N PRO A 20 -26.34 -39.21 -6.00
CA PRO A 20 -26.67 -40.61 -6.16
C PRO A 20 -25.64 -41.52 -5.48
N MET A 21 -26.09 -42.33 -4.53
CA MET A 21 -25.34 -43.45 -3.95
C MET A 21 -25.06 -44.50 -5.04
N GLY A 22 -23.79 -44.70 -5.38
CA GLY A 22 -23.36 -45.70 -6.35
C GLY A 22 -23.26 -47.10 -5.72
N ASP A 23 -24.06 -48.04 -6.23
CA ASP A 23 -23.97 -49.46 -5.94
C ASP A 23 -22.74 -50.11 -6.62
N GLY A 24 -22.04 -50.97 -5.90
CA GLY A 24 -20.93 -51.77 -6.43
C GLY A 24 -20.45 -52.86 -5.48
N ASP A 25 -21.14 -53.99 -5.46
CA ASP A 25 -20.78 -55.25 -4.79
C ASP A 25 -19.40 -55.80 -5.20
N GLY A 26 -18.63 -56.35 -4.25
CA GLY A 26 -17.35 -57.02 -4.52
C GLY A 26 -16.66 -57.68 -3.32
N ASP A 27 -17.16 -58.86 -2.95
CA ASP A 27 -16.59 -59.95 -2.12
C ASP A 27 -15.05 -60.07 -2.02
N GLY A 28 -14.52 -60.30 -0.80
CA GLY A 28 -13.11 -60.68 -0.62
C GLY A 28 -12.56 -60.57 0.81
N SER A 29 -12.88 -61.57 1.64
CA SER A 29 -12.29 -61.84 2.97
C SER A 29 -10.76 -61.72 3.01
N GLN A 30 -10.23 -60.89 3.93
CA GLN A 30 -9.01 -61.17 4.69
C GLN A 30 -8.92 -60.28 5.94
N ASP A 31 -9.09 -60.96 7.07
CA ASP A 31 -8.56 -60.69 8.41
C ASP A 31 -7.46 -59.61 8.47
N ALA A 32 -7.85 -58.41 8.90
CA ALA A 32 -6.98 -57.44 9.53
C ALA A 32 -7.84 -56.71 10.57
N SER A 33 -7.84 -57.23 11.79
CA SER A 33 -8.25 -56.46 12.97
C SER A 33 -7.25 -55.31 13.14
N GLN A 34 -7.50 -54.21 12.43
CA GLN A 34 -6.95 -52.92 12.78
C GLN A 34 -7.70 -52.46 14.02
N GLU A 35 -7.06 -52.69 15.17
CA GLU A 35 -7.29 -51.96 16.40
C GLU A 35 -7.17 -50.47 16.04
N TYR A 36 -8.32 -49.80 15.91
CA TYR A 36 -8.35 -48.34 15.90
C TYR A 36 -8.03 -47.94 17.35
N ASP A 37 -6.76 -47.61 17.61
CA ASP A 37 -6.39 -46.80 18.76
C ASP A 37 -7.12 -45.45 18.58
N ASP A 38 -8.19 -45.31 19.34
CA ASP A 38 -9.05 -44.14 19.47
C ASP A 38 -8.38 -43.16 20.44
N ASP A 39 -7.20 -42.62 20.06
CA ASP A 39 -6.44 -41.68 20.90
C ASP A 39 -5.57 -40.69 20.10
N ASP A 40 -5.95 -40.39 18.86
CA ASP A 40 -5.54 -39.14 18.19
C ASP A 40 -6.79 -38.27 18.06
N GLU A 41 -7.29 -37.79 19.21
CA GLU A 41 -7.94 -36.49 19.26
C GLU A 41 -6.90 -35.50 18.71
N GLU A 42 -6.89 -35.27 17.39
CA GLU A 42 -6.26 -34.08 16.81
C GLU A 42 -7.00 -32.88 17.39
N ASP A 43 -6.54 -32.48 18.58
CA ASP A 43 -6.66 -31.14 19.11
C ASP A 43 -6.07 -30.26 18.01
N PHE A 44 -6.96 -29.75 17.16
CA PHE A 44 -6.70 -28.53 16.42
C PHE A 44 -6.44 -27.48 17.49
N GLU A 45 -5.20 -27.42 17.95
CA GLU A 45 -4.66 -26.28 18.64
C GLU A 45 -4.84 -25.16 17.62
N TYR A 46 -5.93 -24.41 17.78
CA TYR A 46 -5.99 -23.07 17.24
C TYR A 46 -4.79 -22.41 17.89
N THR A 47 -3.65 -22.41 17.21
CA THR A 47 -2.66 -21.37 17.41
C THR A 47 -3.47 -20.12 17.19
N ASP A 48 -3.88 -19.51 18.29
CA ASP A 48 -4.46 -18.17 18.36
C ASP A 48 -3.33 -17.20 17.98
N GLU A 49 -2.78 -17.39 16.78
CA GLU A 49 -2.00 -16.43 16.02
C GLU A 49 -3.01 -15.54 15.29
N GLU A 50 -4.05 -15.08 15.99
CA GLU A 50 -4.45 -13.70 15.79
C GLU A 50 -3.25 -12.90 16.29
N GLU A 51 -2.31 -12.59 15.39
CA GLU A 51 -1.34 -11.51 15.61
C GLU A 51 -2.18 -10.31 16.05
N GLU A 52 -2.19 -10.03 17.36
CA GLU A 52 -2.82 -8.86 17.93
C GLU A 52 -2.27 -7.68 17.12
N ALA A 53 -3.11 -7.09 16.27
CA ALA A 53 -2.66 -6.02 15.41
C ALA A 53 -2.05 -4.96 16.31
N ASP A 54 -0.73 -4.75 16.20
CA ASP A 54 0.00 -3.82 17.04
C ASP A 54 -0.77 -2.49 17.06
N ASP A 55 -0.95 -1.88 18.23
CA ASP A 55 -1.63 -0.59 18.39
C ASP A 55 -1.15 0.45 17.35
N VAL A 56 0.12 0.33 16.93
CA VAL A 56 0.73 1.10 15.84
C VAL A 56 0.07 0.84 14.48
N ASP A 57 -0.17 -0.42 14.10
CA ASP A 57 -0.76 -0.79 12.81
C ASP A 57 -2.20 -0.25 12.68
N VAL A 58 -2.99 -0.37 13.75
CA VAL A 58 -4.35 0.19 13.82
C VAL A 58 -4.32 1.72 13.70
N ALA A 59 -3.37 2.39 14.37
CA ALA A 59 -3.21 3.83 14.27
C ALA A 59 -2.82 4.29 12.85
N LEU A 60 -1.93 3.54 12.18
CA LEU A 60 -1.50 3.80 10.81
C LEU A 60 -2.62 3.58 9.80
N GLU A 61 -3.41 2.52 9.98
CA GLU A 61 -4.58 2.25 9.14
C GLU A 61 -5.58 3.40 9.18
N ASN A 62 -5.93 3.84 10.40
CA ASN A 62 -6.86 4.95 10.61
C ASN A 62 -6.34 6.25 9.97
N ALA A 63 -5.05 6.57 10.16
CA ALA A 63 -4.43 7.74 9.54
C ALA A 63 -4.46 7.65 8.00
N TYR A 64 -4.21 6.47 7.43
CA TYR A 64 -4.26 6.25 5.99
C TYR A 64 -5.66 6.43 5.41
N TYR A 65 -6.71 5.91 6.06
CA TYR A 65 -8.08 6.09 5.58
C TYR A 65 -8.56 7.54 5.71
N ASN A 66 -8.14 8.24 6.76
CA ASN A 66 -8.38 9.68 6.88
C ASN A 66 -7.76 10.45 5.69
N ALA A 67 -6.48 10.21 5.40
CA ALA A 67 -5.79 10.81 4.25
C ALA A 67 -6.47 10.47 2.90
N LYS A 68 -6.98 9.24 2.76
CA LYS A 68 -7.70 8.79 1.57
C LYS A 68 -9.03 9.52 1.38
N GLY A 69 -9.74 9.85 2.46
CA GLY A 69 -10.96 10.66 2.42
C GLY A 69 -10.70 12.07 1.90
N LEU A 70 -9.66 12.74 2.42
CA LEU A 70 -9.26 14.09 1.98
C LEU A 70 -8.89 14.14 0.49
N ARG A 71 -8.26 13.08 -0.02
CA ARG A 71 -7.83 12.99 -1.43
C ARG A 71 -8.99 13.09 -2.42
N ASP A 72 -10.20 12.73 -2.04
CA ASP A 72 -11.34 12.74 -2.95
C ASP A 72 -11.97 14.13 -3.09
N ASN A 73 -11.62 15.06 -2.19
CA ASN A 73 -11.99 16.48 -2.28
C ASN A 73 -10.92 17.28 -3.06
N PRO A 74 -11.28 17.94 -4.18
CA PRO A 74 -10.32 18.67 -5.01
C PRO A 74 -9.75 19.93 -4.34
N ASP A 75 -10.41 20.46 -3.31
CA ASP A 75 -9.95 21.64 -2.57
C ASP A 75 -8.93 21.28 -1.47
N GLU A 76 -8.90 20.02 -1.03
CA GLU A 76 -8.10 19.53 0.11
C GLU A 76 -6.89 18.69 -0.34
N LEU A 77 -6.46 18.82 -1.61
CA LEU A 77 -5.37 18.01 -2.15
C LEU A 77 -4.02 18.23 -1.45
N GLY A 78 -3.78 19.45 -0.96
CA GLY A 78 -2.59 19.74 -0.16
C GLY A 78 -2.65 19.00 1.18
N GLU A 79 -3.77 19.10 1.89
CA GLU A 79 -4.00 18.43 3.18
C GLU A 79 -3.93 16.91 3.04
N ALA A 80 -4.48 16.34 1.97
CA ALA A 80 -4.37 14.93 1.67
C ALA A 80 -2.90 14.50 1.47
N ALA A 81 -2.08 15.32 0.80
CA ALA A 81 -0.66 15.02 0.62
C ALA A 81 0.09 15.05 1.95
N GLU A 82 -0.17 16.05 2.79
CA GLU A 82 0.43 16.14 4.14
C GLU A 82 0.01 14.95 5.01
N ALA A 83 -1.27 14.54 4.98
CA ALA A 83 -1.76 13.41 5.73
C ALA A 83 -1.09 12.08 5.29
N PHE A 84 -0.84 11.88 3.99
CA PHE A 84 -0.08 10.72 3.53
C PHE A 84 1.40 10.78 3.95
N GLU A 85 2.04 11.96 3.92
CA GLU A 85 3.40 12.11 4.43
C GLU A 85 3.48 11.83 5.94
N GLU A 86 2.44 12.19 6.69
CA GLU A 86 2.35 11.87 8.12
C GLU A 86 2.30 10.36 8.38
N VAL A 87 1.53 9.60 7.58
CA VAL A 87 1.50 8.13 7.64
C VAL A 87 2.90 7.55 7.41
N VAL A 88 3.60 8.02 6.37
CA VAL A 88 4.99 7.57 6.09
C VAL A 88 5.91 7.91 7.25
N ARG A 89 5.81 9.12 7.81
CA ARG A 89 6.64 9.55 8.93
C ARG A 89 6.42 8.69 10.17
N LYS A 90 5.16 8.45 10.53
CA LYS A 90 4.77 7.64 11.71
C LYS A 90 5.27 6.20 11.59
N GLU A 91 5.09 5.56 10.43
CA GLU A 91 5.56 4.18 10.27
C GLU A 91 7.09 4.09 10.30
N ARG A 92 7.80 5.05 9.67
CA ARG A 92 9.27 5.10 9.73
C ARG A 92 9.79 5.28 11.15
N GLU A 93 9.07 6.04 11.98
CA GLU A 93 9.38 6.25 13.40
C GLU A 93 9.18 4.96 14.19
N ALA A 94 8.02 4.30 14.05
CA ALA A 94 7.72 3.03 14.70
C ALA A 94 8.73 1.93 14.34
N LEU A 95 9.08 1.79 13.06
CA LEU A 95 10.07 0.79 12.62
C LEU A 95 11.47 1.04 13.19
N ARG A 96 11.84 2.29 13.41
CA ARG A 96 13.13 2.64 14.05
C ARG A 96 13.11 2.35 15.55
N GLU A 97 11.97 2.56 16.20
CA GLU A 97 11.81 2.24 17.62
C GLU A 97 11.86 0.73 17.86
N GLN A 98 11.17 -0.05 17.02
CA GLN A 98 11.26 -1.51 17.02
C GLN A 98 12.71 -1.98 16.86
N GLN A 99 13.44 -1.45 15.87
CA GLN A 99 14.87 -1.78 15.66
C GLN A 99 15.79 -1.38 16.82
N ARG A 100 15.42 -0.36 17.60
CA ARG A 100 16.22 0.11 18.75
C ARG A 100 16.00 -0.75 19.99
N GLY A 101 14.83 -1.37 20.13
CA GLY A 101 14.52 -2.30 21.21
C GLY A 101 15.27 -3.65 21.12
N ASP A 102 15.82 -3.98 19.96
CA ASP A 102 16.53 -5.24 19.72
C ASP A 102 18.04 -5.19 20.05
N ASP A 103 18.61 -4.00 20.35
CA ASP A 103 20.06 -3.79 20.60
C ASP A 103 20.42 -3.67 22.10
N ASP A 104 19.68 -4.35 22.99
CA ASP A 104 20.06 -4.54 24.41
C ASP A 104 21.10 -5.67 24.54
N SER A 105 22.21 -5.56 23.81
CA SER A 105 23.43 -6.33 24.09
C SER A 105 24.44 -5.41 24.76
N ASP A 106 24.75 -5.71 26.03
CA ASP A 106 25.73 -5.03 26.88
C ASP A 106 27.03 -4.67 26.13
N GLY A 107 27.07 -3.46 25.55
CA GLY A 107 28.19 -2.88 24.84
C GLY A 107 28.66 -1.62 25.55
N ASP A 108 29.61 -1.79 26.47
CA ASP A 108 30.32 -0.74 27.17
C ASP A 108 31.04 0.21 26.19
N GLY A 109 30.52 1.44 26.06
CA GLY A 109 31.24 2.68 25.78
C GLY A 109 31.79 2.93 24.37
N ASP A 110 31.34 4.03 23.73
CA ASP A 110 32.24 5.04 23.13
C ASP A 110 31.44 6.32 22.82
N ASP A 111 31.65 7.38 23.61
CA ASP A 111 31.19 8.74 23.33
C ASP A 111 31.97 9.30 22.12
N GLY A 112 31.52 8.93 20.93
CA GLY A 112 32.03 9.44 19.66
C GLY A 112 31.28 10.69 19.20
N ASP A 113 31.75 11.87 19.60
CA ASP A 113 31.55 13.14 18.90
C ASP A 113 31.99 12.99 17.43
N GLY A 114 31.06 13.18 16.49
CA GLY A 114 31.29 12.80 15.10
C GLY A 114 30.35 13.46 14.09
N GLY A 115 30.54 14.77 13.88
CA GLY A 115 30.59 15.35 12.54
C GLY A 115 29.32 15.37 11.68
N GLU A 116 28.78 16.57 11.51
CA GLU A 116 28.06 17.01 10.32
C GLU A 116 28.80 16.59 9.03
N GLN A 117 28.24 15.64 8.27
CA GLN A 117 28.62 15.36 6.89
C GLN A 117 27.36 15.11 6.07
N GLY A 118 27.11 16.01 5.13
CA GLY A 118 25.98 15.93 4.22
C GLY A 118 26.13 14.78 3.24
N ASP A 119 25.21 13.84 3.32
CA ASP A 119 24.89 12.94 2.23
C ASP A 119 23.62 13.45 1.53
N VAL A 120 23.84 13.91 0.30
CA VAL A 120 22.79 14.04 -0.72
C VAL A 120 22.14 12.66 -0.85
N ASP A 121 20.84 12.55 -0.57
CA ASP A 121 20.01 11.32 -0.42
C ASP A 121 19.82 10.75 1.03
N GLY A 122 19.58 11.62 2.02
CA GLY A 122 19.21 11.28 3.41
C GLY A 122 17.84 10.58 3.64
N ASP A 123 17.37 9.76 2.70
CA ASP A 123 16.07 9.07 2.74
C ASP A 123 16.23 7.54 2.88
N GLY A 124 17.32 7.07 3.49
CA GLY A 124 17.62 5.65 3.71
C GLY A 124 16.96 5.02 4.95
N GLY A 125 15.77 5.49 5.37
CA GLY A 125 15.09 4.93 6.55
C GLY A 125 14.22 3.71 6.23
N PRO A 126 13.86 2.88 7.23
CA PRO A 126 13.05 1.68 7.01
C PRO A 126 11.65 2.08 6.54
N TYR A 127 11.11 1.39 5.54
CA TYR A 127 9.74 1.57 5.08
C TYR A 127 8.94 0.30 5.31
N GLY A 128 7.67 0.46 5.65
CA GLY A 128 6.71 -0.64 5.78
C GLY A 128 5.60 -0.60 4.73
N GLN A 129 4.59 -1.44 4.96
CA GLN A 129 3.44 -1.57 4.07
C GLN A 129 2.59 -0.30 3.98
N TRP A 130 2.47 0.47 5.06
CA TRP A 130 1.68 1.70 5.09
C TRP A 130 2.38 2.83 4.35
N SER A 131 3.71 2.92 4.45
CA SER A 131 4.54 3.84 3.66
C SER A 131 4.34 3.56 2.18
N TYR A 132 4.40 2.29 1.77
CA TYR A 132 4.17 1.93 0.36
C TYR A 132 2.76 2.34 -0.09
N LYS A 133 1.72 2.02 0.70
CA LYS A 133 0.33 2.41 0.40
C LYS A 133 0.19 3.93 0.29
N ALA A 134 0.79 4.70 1.20
CA ALA A 134 0.73 6.16 1.25
C ALA A 134 1.49 6.82 0.09
N ILE A 135 2.74 6.43 -0.15
CA ILE A 135 3.56 6.96 -1.27
C ILE A 135 2.89 6.68 -2.61
N LYS A 136 2.25 5.50 -2.75
CA LYS A 136 1.45 5.19 -3.93
C LYS A 136 0.33 6.21 -4.15
N GLN A 137 -0.33 6.69 -3.09
CA GLN A 137 -1.34 7.74 -3.22
C GLN A 137 -0.72 9.11 -3.55
N LEU A 138 0.44 9.45 -2.97
CA LEU A 138 1.16 10.68 -3.30
C LEU A 138 1.50 10.75 -4.79
N VAL A 139 2.02 9.67 -5.39
CA VAL A 139 2.27 9.61 -6.83
C VAL A 139 0.98 9.87 -7.62
N LYS A 140 -0.12 9.20 -7.26
CA LYS A 140 -1.42 9.39 -7.94
C LYS A 140 -1.96 10.81 -7.80
N LEU A 141 -1.72 11.47 -6.68
CA LEU A 141 -2.14 12.83 -6.38
C LEU A 141 -1.37 13.84 -7.23
N HIS A 142 -0.04 13.74 -7.27
CA HIS A 142 0.79 14.61 -8.11
C HIS A 142 0.51 14.42 -9.61
N LEU A 143 0.30 13.17 -10.04
CA LEU A 143 -0.14 12.89 -11.41
C LEU A 143 -1.50 13.53 -11.75
N ARG A 144 -2.43 13.61 -10.78
CA ARG A 144 -3.74 14.26 -10.98
C ARG A 144 -3.64 15.78 -11.04
N THR A 145 -2.73 16.39 -10.27
CA THR A 145 -2.52 17.85 -10.25
C THR A 145 -1.65 18.34 -11.42
N GLY A 146 -1.02 17.43 -12.16
CA GLY A 146 -0.15 17.75 -13.30
C GLY A 146 1.30 18.06 -12.90
N ASP A 147 1.64 17.91 -11.61
CA ASP A 147 2.99 18.13 -11.09
C ASP A 147 3.87 16.89 -11.35
N GLY A 148 4.39 16.80 -12.57
CA GLY A 148 5.19 15.65 -13.03
C GLY A 148 6.51 15.49 -12.30
N ILE A 149 7.13 16.59 -11.85
CA ILE A 149 8.40 16.57 -11.13
C ILE A 149 8.19 15.93 -9.76
N ARG A 150 7.23 16.42 -8.97
CA ARG A 150 6.91 15.81 -7.68
C ARG A 150 6.39 14.38 -7.82
N ALA A 151 5.63 14.08 -8.88
CA ALA A 151 5.21 12.70 -9.15
C ALA A 151 6.41 11.75 -9.34
N LEU A 152 7.45 12.17 -10.06
CA LEU A 152 8.67 11.39 -10.26
C LEU A 152 9.49 11.25 -8.98
N GLU A 153 9.57 12.30 -8.16
CA GLU A 153 10.23 12.25 -6.84
C GLU A 153 9.56 11.20 -5.94
N GLN A 154 8.24 11.26 -5.84
CA GLN A 154 7.47 10.28 -5.06
C GLN A 154 7.53 8.88 -5.66
N TYR A 155 7.62 8.74 -6.99
CA TYR A 155 7.80 7.44 -7.63
C TYR A 155 9.18 6.83 -7.35
N ARG A 156 10.26 7.63 -7.33
CA ARG A 156 11.58 7.16 -6.88
C ARG A 156 11.55 6.67 -5.44
N ARG A 157 10.87 7.43 -4.56
CA ARG A 157 10.65 7.04 -3.16
C ARG A 157 9.83 5.76 -3.04
N LEU A 158 8.82 5.56 -3.88
CA LEU A 158 8.04 4.32 -3.95
C LEU A 158 8.93 3.12 -4.29
N LEU A 159 9.86 3.27 -5.25
CA LEU A 159 10.80 2.20 -5.62
C LEU A 159 11.81 1.91 -4.51
N ARG A 160 12.28 2.93 -3.78
CA ARG A 160 13.11 2.73 -2.58
C ARG A 160 12.36 1.96 -1.50
N CYS A 161 11.10 2.33 -1.25
CA CYS A 161 10.22 1.64 -0.33
C CYS A 161 9.97 0.18 -0.77
N ALA A 162 9.77 -0.08 -2.06
CA ALA A 162 9.66 -1.45 -2.57
C ALA A 162 10.94 -2.26 -2.36
N ALA A 163 12.11 -1.61 -2.47
CA ALA A 163 13.40 -2.25 -2.26
C ALA A 163 13.71 -2.56 -0.79
N SER A 164 12.95 -2.02 0.19
CA SER A 164 13.14 -2.34 1.62
C SER A 164 12.73 -3.78 1.97
N GLY A 165 11.97 -4.45 1.11
CA GLY A 165 11.50 -5.82 1.33
C GLY A 165 10.20 -5.93 2.13
N ALA A 166 9.63 -4.83 2.62
CA ALA A 166 8.38 -4.83 3.39
C ALA A 166 7.11 -5.08 2.56
N VAL A 167 7.23 -5.22 1.23
CA VAL A 167 6.11 -5.40 0.31
C VAL A 167 6.40 -6.56 -0.64
N SER A 168 5.41 -7.41 -0.87
CA SER A 168 5.59 -8.57 -1.77
C SER A 168 5.88 -8.14 -3.22
N PRO A 169 6.73 -8.88 -3.96
CA PRO A 169 7.06 -8.54 -5.35
C PRO A 169 5.84 -8.37 -6.28
N ASN A 170 4.81 -9.20 -6.11
CA ASN A 170 3.56 -9.11 -6.86
C ASN A 170 2.80 -7.80 -6.58
N ALA A 171 2.79 -7.33 -5.33
CA ALA A 171 2.16 -6.05 -4.98
C ALA A 171 2.97 -4.86 -5.53
N VAL A 172 4.30 -4.98 -5.58
CA VAL A 172 5.18 -4.00 -6.24
C VAL A 172 4.88 -3.95 -7.74
N GLU A 173 4.86 -5.10 -8.42
CA GLU A 173 4.58 -5.20 -9.85
C GLU A 173 3.23 -4.59 -10.21
N LYS A 174 2.14 -5.00 -9.51
CA LYS A 174 0.81 -4.42 -9.71
C LYS A 174 0.78 -2.91 -9.46
N GLY A 175 1.50 -2.45 -8.44
CA GLY A 175 1.59 -1.03 -8.11
C GLY A 175 2.27 -0.22 -9.21
N VAL A 176 3.42 -0.68 -9.69
CA VAL A 176 4.18 -0.06 -10.79
C VAL A 176 3.36 -0.07 -12.08
N ASN A 177 2.76 -1.21 -12.45
CA ASN A 177 1.96 -1.31 -13.66
C ASN A 177 0.75 -0.36 -13.61
N GLY A 178 0.10 -0.26 -12.45
CA GLY A 178 -1.00 0.70 -12.25
C GLY A 178 -0.56 2.17 -12.35
N MET A 179 0.68 2.51 -11.99
CA MET A 179 1.22 3.86 -12.24
C MET A 179 1.45 4.12 -13.71
N LEU A 180 2.03 3.15 -14.42
CA LEU A 180 2.26 3.26 -15.87
C LEU A 180 0.95 3.39 -16.64
N GLU A 181 -0.07 2.61 -16.26
CA GLU A 181 -1.42 2.74 -16.82
C GLU A 181 -2.02 4.12 -16.59
N ARG A 182 -1.86 4.69 -15.38
CA ARG A 182 -2.31 6.05 -15.08
C ARG A 182 -1.57 7.09 -15.93
N VAL A 183 -0.25 7.00 -16.04
CA VAL A 183 0.54 7.90 -16.89
C VAL A 183 0.09 7.77 -18.36
N SER A 184 -0.03 6.54 -18.86
CA SER A 184 -0.53 6.26 -20.22
C SER A 184 -1.91 6.86 -20.46
N SER A 185 -2.83 6.69 -19.52
CA SER A 185 -4.18 7.27 -19.59
C SER A 185 -4.16 8.80 -19.63
N LEU A 186 -3.27 9.45 -18.85
CA LEU A 186 -3.10 10.91 -18.89
C LEU A 186 -2.59 11.39 -20.26
N TYR A 187 -1.64 10.67 -20.88
CA TYR A 187 -1.13 10.99 -22.21
C TYR A 187 -2.15 10.77 -23.33
N GLN A 188 -2.93 9.67 -23.25
CA GLN A 188 -3.94 9.33 -24.26
C GLN A 188 -5.21 10.19 -24.12
N GLY A 189 -5.54 10.61 -22.90
CA GLY A 189 -6.74 11.39 -22.60
C GLY A 189 -6.57 12.91 -22.63
N GLY A 190 -5.34 13.45 -22.68
CA GLY A 190 -5.11 14.85 -22.30
C GLY A 190 -4.16 15.67 -23.17
N GLY A 191 -4.72 16.37 -24.16
CA GLY A 191 -4.14 17.61 -24.71
C GLY A 191 -3.92 18.73 -23.66
N ALA A 192 -4.36 18.52 -22.41
CA ALA A 192 -4.12 19.40 -21.26
C ALA A 192 -2.70 19.30 -20.68
N PHE A 193 -2.09 18.10 -20.63
CA PHE A 193 -0.69 17.95 -20.19
C PHE A 193 0.27 18.60 -21.21
N ALA A 194 -0.05 18.45 -22.50
CA ALA A 194 0.66 19.14 -23.58
C ALA A 194 0.48 20.67 -23.53
N ALA A 195 -0.61 21.20 -22.95
CA ALA A 195 -0.83 22.63 -22.78
C ALA A 195 -0.05 23.19 -21.58
N ALA A 196 0.05 22.45 -20.48
CA ALA A 196 0.88 22.82 -19.33
C ALA A 196 2.38 22.79 -19.68
N ALA A 197 2.85 21.74 -20.36
CA ALA A 197 4.23 21.63 -20.81
C ALA A 197 4.64 22.74 -21.81
N ARG A 198 3.69 23.25 -22.61
CA ARG A 198 3.93 24.41 -23.51
C ARG A 198 4.01 25.74 -22.77
N ARG A 199 3.41 25.85 -21.58
CA ARG A 199 3.41 27.08 -20.77
C ARG A 199 4.74 27.31 -20.07
N GLU A 200 5.46 26.25 -19.71
CA GLU A 200 6.82 26.35 -19.16
C GLU A 200 7.89 26.65 -20.22
N SER A 201 7.68 26.23 -21.48
CA SER A 201 8.62 26.54 -22.58
C SER A 201 8.52 27.99 -23.11
N ASP A 202 7.41 28.68 -22.85
CA ASP A 202 7.11 30.01 -23.39
C ASP A 202 7.51 31.17 -22.45
N ALA A 203 7.93 30.87 -21.23
CA ALA A 203 8.35 31.86 -20.23
C ALA A 203 9.87 32.19 -20.26
N GLY A 204 10.60 31.70 -21.27
CA GLY A 204 12.07 31.69 -21.29
C GLY A 204 12.77 32.62 -22.28
N ASP A 205 12.07 33.39 -23.12
CA ASP A 205 12.74 34.18 -24.18
C ASP A 205 12.11 35.58 -24.29
N GLY A 206 12.54 36.48 -23.41
CA GLY A 206 11.97 37.81 -23.27
C GLY A 206 12.88 38.81 -22.58
N ASP A 207 14.19 38.75 -22.80
CA ASP A 207 15.11 39.85 -22.48
C ASP A 207 15.83 40.28 -23.77
N GLY A 208 15.09 41.06 -24.56
CA GLY A 208 15.66 41.89 -25.61
C GLY A 208 16.05 43.23 -25.02
N ASP A 209 17.29 43.35 -24.55
CA ASP A 209 17.94 44.64 -24.37
C ASP A 209 18.55 45.06 -25.72
N ASP A 210 17.70 45.76 -26.47
CA ASP A 210 18.02 46.57 -27.64
C ASP A 210 18.87 47.78 -27.17
N ASP A 211 20.19 47.63 -27.16
CA ASP A 211 21.11 48.73 -26.95
C ASP A 211 21.56 49.28 -28.31
N GLY A 212 20.97 50.41 -28.68
CA GLY A 212 21.51 51.27 -29.72
C GLY A 212 20.87 52.67 -29.68
N PRO A 213 21.45 53.67 -30.36
CA PRO A 213 22.77 53.72 -31.01
C PRO A 213 23.84 54.50 -30.24
#